data_AF-A0A6N7G9W8-F1
#
_entry.id   AF-A0A6N7G9W8-F1
#
_cell.length_a   1.000
_cell.length_b   1.000
_cell.length_c   1.000
_cell.angle_alpha   90.00
_cell.angle_beta   90.00
_cell.angle_gamma   90.00
#
_symmetry.space_group_name_H-M   'P 1'
#
loop_
_entity.id
_entity.type
_entity.pdbx_description
1 polymer ?
#
loop_
_entity_poly.entity_id
_entity_poly.type
_entity_poly.pdbx_seq_one_letter_code
_entity_poly.pdbx_strand_id
1 'polypeptide(L)' 'MTIPAGSSDVEPGVAPTADVTLSWDTFTEASDEAGISRRYGGIHFTDADLIGRKLGRRVAGKTWDKATAYFQGTTG' A
#
# COMPACT_ATOMS: atom_id res chain seq x y z
N MET A 1 -3.24 -11.13 -6.10
CA MET A 1 -2.04 -11.33 -6.95
C MET A 1 -1.35 -12.59 -6.48
N THR A 2 -0.87 -13.46 -7.38
CA THR A 2 -0.06 -14.63 -6.96
C THR A 2 1.41 -14.38 -7.29
N ILE A 3 2.27 -14.58 -6.29
CA ILE A 3 3.72 -14.51 -6.35
C ILE A 3 4.25 -15.95 -6.43
N PRO A 4 4.88 -16.35 -7.55
CA PRO A 4 5.37 -17.72 -7.70
C PRO A 4 6.49 -18.09 -6.73
N ALA A 5 6.64 -19.39 -6.45
CA ALA A 5 7.77 -19.93 -5.72
C ALA A 5 9.12 -19.54 -6.36
N GLY A 6 10.09 -19.15 -5.53
CA GLY A 6 11.45 -18.78 -5.94
C GLY A 6 11.57 -17.48 -6.74
N SER A 7 10.50 -16.69 -6.86
CA SER A 7 10.48 -15.49 -7.71
C SER A 7 11.01 -14.21 -7.04
N SER A 8 11.56 -14.28 -5.83
CA SER A 8 12.12 -13.11 -5.14
C SER A 8 13.36 -12.59 -5.85
N ASP A 9 13.44 -11.29 -6.11
CA ASP A 9 14.65 -10.65 -6.64
C ASP A 9 15.79 -10.59 -5.58
N VAL A 10 15.43 -10.57 -4.29
CA VAL A 10 16.39 -10.50 -3.18
C VAL A 10 16.99 -11.87 -2.87
N GLU A 11 16.18 -12.92 -2.98
CA GLU A 11 16.59 -14.31 -2.75
C GLU A 11 16.13 -15.23 -3.90
N PRO A 12 16.72 -15.10 -5.10
CA PRO A 12 16.26 -15.79 -6.30
C PRO A 12 16.36 -17.31 -6.16
N GLY A 13 15.30 -18.02 -6.56
CA GLY A 13 15.20 -19.48 -6.48
C GLY A 13 15.02 -20.04 -5.07
N VAL A 14 14.99 -19.20 -4.03
CA VAL A 14 14.88 -19.61 -2.63
C VAL A 14 13.54 -19.18 -2.03
N ALA A 15 13.14 -17.92 -2.24
CA ALA A 15 11.91 -17.35 -1.67
C ALA A 15 10.93 -16.87 -2.75
N PRO A 16 9.61 -16.95 -2.52
CA PRO A 16 8.97 -17.76 -1.48
C PRO A 16 9.14 -19.27 -1.75
N THR A 17 9.03 -20.12 -0.73
CA THR A 17 9.22 -21.59 -0.90
C THR A 17 8.07 -22.30 -1.61
N ALA A 18 6.93 -21.62 -1.74
CA ALA A 18 5.75 -22.04 -2.48
C ALA A 18 5.06 -20.80 -3.05
N ASP A 19 4.13 -20.98 -3.99
CA ASP A 19 3.33 -19.88 -4.50
C ASP A 19 2.55 -19.20 -3.36
N VAL A 20 2.60 -17.87 -3.31
CA VAL A 20 1.91 -17.05 -2.31
C VAL A 20 0.87 -16.19 -3.01
N THR A 21 -0.40 -16.33 -2.62
CA THR A 21 -1.46 -15.43 -3.09
C THR A 21 -1.69 -14.31 -2.07
N LEU A 22 -1.51 -13.07 -2.51
CA LEU A 22 -1.85 -11.86 -1.78
C LEU A 22 -3.28 -11.41 -2.13
N SER A 23 -4.11 -11.23 -1.10
CA SER A 23 -5.50 -10.79 -1.19
C SER A 23 -5.91 -10.00 0.04
N TRP A 24 -6.80 -9.03 -0.15
CA TRP A 24 -7.38 -8.20 0.91
C TRP A 24 -8.87 -7.98 0.63
N ASP A 25 -9.68 -7.93 1.68
CA ASP A 25 -11.12 -7.70 1.55
C ASP A 25 -11.43 -6.22 1.35
N THR A 26 -10.54 -5.34 1.83
CA THR A 26 -10.68 -3.89 1.68
C THR A 26 -9.39 -3.20 1.24
N PHE A 27 -9.53 -2.03 0.60
CA PHE A 27 -8.39 -1.15 0.35
C PHE A 27 -7.71 -0.66 1.64
N THR A 28 -8.43 -0.66 2.78
CA THR A 28 -7.83 -0.28 4.06
C THR A 28 -6.82 -1.32 4.51
N GLU A 29 -7.17 -2.60 4.45
CA GLU A 29 -6.25 -3.70 4.79
C GLU A 29 -5.05 -3.74 3.86
N ALA A 30 -5.26 -3.56 2.55
CA ALA A 30 -4.17 -3.48 1.59
C ALA A 30 -3.22 -2.30 1.89
N SER A 31 -3.77 -1.12 2.18
CA SER A 31 -2.97 0.05 2.59
C SER A 31 -2.25 -0.19 3.91
N ASP A 32 -2.87 -0.94 4.83
CA ASP A 32 -2.29 -1.25 6.11
C ASP A 32 -1.09 -2.19 5.95
N GLU A 33 -1.22 -3.31 5.21
CA GLU A 33 -0.10 -4.20 4.95
C GLU A 33 1.02 -3.52 4.16
N ALA A 34 0.69 -2.65 3.20
CA ALA A 34 1.68 -1.85 2.48
C ALA A 34 2.55 -1.01 3.44
N GLY A 35 1.95 -0.42 4.47
CA GLY A 35 2.70 0.29 5.52
C GLY A 35 3.58 -0.65 6.37
N ILE A 36 3.06 -1.83 6.75
CA ILE A 36 3.82 -2.83 7.54
C ILE A 36 5.02 -3.35 6.73
N SER A 37 4.88 -3.51 5.41
CA SER A 37 5.93 -4.05 4.54
C SER A 37 7.26 -3.27 4.66
N ARG A 38 7.19 -1.97 4.93
CA ARG A 38 8.37 -1.10 5.11
C ARG A 38 9.10 -1.38 6.43
N ARG A 39 8.38 -1.87 7.44
CA ARG A 39 8.96 -2.37 8.69
C ARG A 39 9.61 -3.73 8.48
N TYR A 40 8.97 -4.64 7.76
CA TYR A 40 9.57 -5.93 7.41
C TYR A 40 10.85 -5.76 6.57
N GLY A 41 10.87 -4.80 5.65
CA GLY A 41 12.06 -4.44 4.89
C GLY A 41 13.13 -3.68 5.69
N GLY A 42 12.92 -3.38 6.97
CA GLY A 42 13.91 -2.74 7.85
C GLY A 42 14.17 -1.26 7.58
N ILE A 43 13.26 -0.55 6.92
CA ILE A 43 13.48 0.83 6.42
C ILE A 43 12.50 1.87 6.97
N HIS A 44 11.56 1.46 7.83
CA HIS A 44 10.69 2.37 8.58
C HIS A 44 10.50 1.89 10.02
N PHE A 45 10.36 2.83 10.96
CA PHE A 45 9.89 2.58 12.33
C PHE A 45 8.35 2.70 12.40
N THR A 46 7.75 2.19 13.48
CA THR A 46 6.28 2.14 13.67
C THR A 46 5.58 3.48 13.50
N ASP A 47 6.13 4.55 14.09
CA ASP A 47 5.48 5.86 13.98
C ASP A 47 5.52 6.41 12.56
N ALA A 48 6.60 6.18 11.80
CA ALA A 48 6.67 6.59 10.40
C ALA A 48 5.60 5.91 9.54
N ASP A 49 5.29 4.64 9.83
CA ASP A 49 4.21 3.88 9.21
C ASP A 49 2.83 4.44 9.61
N LEU A 50 2.51 4.48 10.91
CA LEU A 50 1.18 4.87 11.39
C LEU A 50 0.82 6.34 11.10
N ILE A 51 1.78 7.25 11.24
CA ILE A 51 1.57 8.67 10.94
C ILE A 51 1.46 8.86 9.42
N GLY A 52 2.27 8.15 8.63
CA GLY A 52 2.19 8.14 7.17
C GLY A 52 0.80 7.76 6.66
N ARG A 53 0.22 6.68 7.18
CA ARG A 53 -1.16 6.26 6.84
C ARG A 53 -2.20 7.32 7.19
N LYS A 54 -2.10 7.93 8.39
CA LYS A 54 -3.00 9.01 8.82
C LYS A 54 -2.91 10.22 7.90
N LEU A 55 -1.70 10.62 7.51
CA LEU A 55 -1.47 11.71 6.57
C LEU A 55 -2.05 11.38 5.19
N GLY A 56 -1.80 10.17 4.68
CA GLY A 56 -2.33 9.70 3.40
C GLY A 56 -3.85 9.83 3.32
N ARG A 57 -4.58 9.44 4.36
CA ARG A 57 -6.05 9.61 4.42
C ARG A 57 -6.50 11.07 4.30
N ARG A 58 -5.78 12.00 4.95
CA ARG A 58 -6.09 13.44 4.86
C ARG A 58 -5.83 13.99 3.46
N VAL A 59 -4.73 13.58 2.83
CA VAL A 59 -4.40 13.95 1.45
C VAL A 59 -5.44 13.39 0.49
N ALA A 60 -5.84 12.12 0.65
CA ALA A 60 -6.85 11.48 -0.18
C ALA A 60 -8.19 12.24 -0.16
N GLY A 61 -8.65 12.70 1.02
CA GLY A 61 -9.85 13.54 1.11
C GLY A 61 -9.74 14.82 0.28
N LYS A 62 -8.63 15.56 0.43
CA LYS A 62 -8.39 16.79 -0.37
C LYS A 62 -8.32 16.52 -1.86
N THR A 63 -7.68 15.41 -2.26
CA THR A 63 -7.58 15.01 -3.67
C THR A 63 -8.95 14.65 -4.23
N TRP A 64 -9.77 13.94 -3.46
CA TRP A 64 -11.13 13.57 -3.86
C TRP A 64 -12.03 14.81 -4.03
N ASP A 65 -11.98 15.75 -3.09
CA ASP A 65 -12.73 17.01 -3.20
C ASP A 65 -12.35 17.76 -4.47
N LYS A 66 -11.04 17.87 -4.74
CA LYS A 66 -10.53 18.52 -5.95
C LYS A 66 -10.95 17.78 -7.23
N ALA A 67 -10.83 16.46 -7.26
CA ALA A 67 -11.24 15.65 -8.41
C ALA A 67 -12.75 15.82 -8.68
N THR A 68 -13.56 15.80 -7.62
CA THR A 68 -15.01 15.99 -7.70
C THR A 68 -15.37 17.35 -8.28
N ALA A 69 -14.68 18.42 -7.87
CA ALA A 69 -14.89 19.75 -8.43
C ALA A 69 -14.64 19.80 -9.96
N TYR A 70 -13.61 19.09 -10.46
CA TYR A 70 -13.39 18.95 -11.90
C TYR A 70 -14.52 18.16 -12.58
N PHE A 71 -14.93 17.03 -11.98
CA PHE A 71 -16.00 16.19 -12.54
C PHE A 71 -17.34 16.92 -12.63
N GLN A 72 -17.60 17.83 -11.69
CA GLN A 72 -18.81 18.63 -11.63
C GLN A 72 -18.72 19.94 -12.45
N GLY A 73 -17.56 20.26 -13.00
CA GLY A 73 -17.35 21.52 -13.72
C GLY A 73 -17.44 22.76 -12.82
N THR A 74 -17.31 22.60 -11.51
CA THR A 74 -17.35 23.69 -10.52
C THR A 74 -15.97 24.24 -10.20
N THR A 75 -14.93 23.74 -10.86
CA THR A 75 -13.61 24.36 -10.87
C THR A 75 -13.65 25.68 -11.64
N GLY A 76 -13.52 26.78 -10.89
CA GLY A 76 -13.33 28.14 -11.38
C GLY A 76 -12.18 28.80 -10.65
#